data_AF-A0A845Y1N4-F1
#
_entry.id   AF-A0A845Y1N4-F1
#
_cell.length_a   1.000
_cell.length_b   1.000
_cell.length_c   1.000
_cell.angle_alpha   90.00
_cell.angle_beta   90.00
_cell.angle_gamma   90.00
#
_symmetry.space_group_name_H-M   'P 1'
#
loop_
_entity.id
_entity.type
_entity.pdbx_description
1 polymer ?
#
loop_
_entity_poly.entity_id
_entity_poly.type
_entity_poly.pdbx_seq_one_letter_code
_entity_poly.pdbx_strand_id
1 'polypeptide(L)'
;MHFFNSEKKSTNLELSHSNQISGEELRKFDLDNQLLQLGLLLAQTWKDNHPDAQTDSETDLDECTLAVAIEMTIAGEAVGGLMGALISEGAGVSAACVACKRVL
;
A
#
# COMPACT_ATOMS: atom_id res chain seq x y z
N MET A 1 7.10 52.47 19.99
CA MET A 1 6.19 51.36 20.34
C MET A 1 6.65 50.13 19.57
N HIS A 2 6.83 49.02 20.28
CA HIS A 2 7.63 47.87 19.89
C HIS A 2 6.98 46.96 18.84
N PHE A 3 7.81 46.46 17.91
CA PHE A 3 7.56 45.28 17.10
C PHE A 3 7.50 44.04 18.02
N PHE A 4 6.45 43.23 17.91
CA PHE A 4 6.38 41.90 18.52
C PHE A 4 6.58 40.83 17.45
N ASN A 5 7.81 40.33 17.39
CA ASN A 5 8.14 39.02 16.83
C ASN A 5 7.59 37.95 17.77
N SER A 6 6.72 37.05 17.28
CA SER A 6 6.35 35.85 18.03
C SER A 6 7.10 34.65 17.44
N GLU A 7 8.28 34.38 18.02
CA GLU A 7 8.99 33.12 17.88
C GLU A 7 8.10 31.97 18.40
N LYS A 8 7.61 31.11 17.51
CA LYS A 8 7.14 29.78 17.91
C LYS A 8 8.27 28.78 17.67
N LYS A 9 9.07 28.62 18.71
CA LYS A 9 10.04 27.54 18.90
C LYS A 9 9.29 26.22 18.95
N SER A 10 9.19 25.54 17.80
CA SER A 10 8.75 24.15 17.77
C SER A 10 9.81 23.30 18.46
N THR A 11 9.46 22.85 19.66
CA THR A 11 10.20 21.88 20.45
C THR A 11 10.56 20.68 19.59
N ASN A 12 11.84 20.31 19.64
CA ASN A 12 12.42 19.09 19.09
C ASN A 12 11.52 17.89 19.41
N LEU A 13 10.77 17.41 18.42
CA LEU A 13 10.40 16.00 18.35
C LEU A 13 11.70 15.28 18.00
N GLU A 14 12.41 14.81 19.02
CA GLU A 14 13.37 13.72 18.82
C GLU A 14 12.58 12.55 18.25
N LEU A 15 12.57 12.46 16.91
CA LEU A 15 12.24 11.25 16.18
C LEU A 15 13.20 10.19 16.70
N SER A 16 12.72 9.43 17.66
CA SER A 16 13.38 8.22 18.13
C SER A 16 13.69 7.39 16.89
N HIS A 17 14.97 7.15 16.67
CA HIS A 17 15.56 6.31 15.62
C HIS A 17 14.56 5.38 14.95
N SER A 18 13.92 5.85 13.87
CA SER A 18 13.35 4.92 12.91
C SER A 18 14.55 4.23 12.28
N ASN A 19 14.63 2.92 12.42
CA ASN A 19 15.53 2.12 11.59
C ASN A 19 15.05 2.32 10.15
N GLN A 20 15.55 3.37 9.49
CA GLN A 20 15.31 3.62 8.08
C GLN A 20 15.96 2.47 7.33
N ILE A 21 15.15 1.48 6.97
CA ILE A 21 15.52 0.44 6.03
C ILE A 21 16.02 1.17 4.79
N SER A 22 17.29 0.97 4.44
CA SER A 22 17.89 1.63 3.29
C SER A 22 17.19 1.18 2.00
N GLY A 23 17.20 2.03 0.96
CA GLY A 23 16.72 1.66 -0.38
C GLY A 23 17.44 0.44 -1.00
N GLU A 24 18.53 -0.02 -0.39
CA GLU A 24 19.32 -1.19 -0.79
C GLU A 24 18.85 -2.47 -0.08
N GLU A 25 18.45 -2.38 1.18
CA GLU A 25 17.75 -3.46 1.89
C GLU A 25 16.34 -3.70 1.34
N LEU A 26 15.68 -2.61 0.93
CA LEU A 26 14.44 -2.62 0.16
C LEU A 26 14.54 -3.29 -1.20
N ARG A 27 15.72 -3.29 -1.82
CA ARG A 27 15.97 -4.00 -3.09
C ARG A 27 16.34 -5.47 -2.88
N LYS A 28 16.92 -5.81 -1.72
CA LYS A 28 17.11 -7.20 -1.30
C LYS A 28 15.79 -7.86 -0.90
N PHE A 29 14.88 -7.07 -0.36
CA PHE A 29 13.49 -7.46 -0.15
C PHE A 29 12.75 -7.34 -1.49
N ASP A 30 12.36 -8.46 -2.09
CA ASP A 30 11.61 -8.45 -3.36
C ASP A 30 10.17 -7.97 -3.14
N LEU A 31 10.05 -6.66 -2.89
CA LEU A 31 8.80 -6.02 -2.45
C LEU A 31 7.69 -6.25 -3.46
N ASP A 32 7.98 -6.14 -4.75
CA ASP A 32 7.01 -6.35 -5.82
C ASP A 32 6.42 -7.77 -5.77
N ASN A 33 7.26 -8.78 -5.56
CA ASN A 33 6.79 -10.16 -5.41
C ASN A 33 6.00 -10.37 -4.11
N GLN A 34 6.42 -9.76 -3.00
CA GLN A 34 5.66 -9.83 -1.74
C GLN A 34 4.28 -9.18 -1.86
N LEU A 35 4.21 -8.01 -2.49
CA LEU A 35 2.96 -7.32 -2.77
C LEU A 35 2.07 -8.12 -3.73
N LEU A 36 2.66 -8.78 -4.72
CA LEU A 36 1.91 -9.66 -5.62
C LEU A 36 1.36 -10.89 -4.89
N GLN A 37 2.12 -11.52 -3.98
CA GLN A 37 1.63 -12.64 -3.18
C GLN A 37 0.47 -12.22 -2.27
N LEU A 38 0.60 -11.06 -1.61
CA LEU A 38 -0.48 -10.49 -0.82
C LEU A 38 -1.71 -10.18 -1.69
N GLY A 39 -1.50 -9.54 -2.84
CA GLY A 39 -2.55 -9.22 -3.80
C GLY A 39 -3.29 -10.47 -4.30
N LEU A 40 -2.57 -11.56 -4.59
CA LEU A 40 -3.17 -12.83 -5.02
C LEU A 40 -4.08 -13.43 -3.94
N LEU A 41 -3.66 -13.42 -2.69
CA LEU A 41 -4.47 -13.91 -1.57
C LEU A 41 -5.78 -13.10 -1.43
N LEU A 42 -5.66 -11.78 -1.51
CA LEU A 42 -6.80 -10.87 -1.41
C LEU A 42 -7.72 -10.99 -2.61
N ALA A 43 -7.17 -11.08 -3.83
CA ALA A 43 -7.95 -11.28 -5.05
C ALA A 43 -8.69 -12.62 -5.03
N GLN A 44 -8.07 -13.70 -4.57
CA GLN A 44 -8.74 -15.00 -4.40
C GLN A 44 -9.89 -14.91 -3.39
N THR A 45 -9.65 -14.25 -2.26
CA THR A 45 -10.68 -14.02 -1.23
C THR A 45 -11.84 -13.20 -1.80
N TRP A 46 -11.54 -12.19 -2.62
CA TRP A 46 -12.57 -11.40 -3.30
C TRP A 46 -13.36 -12.27 -4.28
N LYS A 47 -12.69 -13.09 -5.10
CA LYS A 47 -13.32 -13.99 -6.08
C LYS A 47 -14.21 -15.04 -5.41
N ASP A 48 -13.79 -15.59 -4.28
CA ASP A 48 -14.58 -16.54 -3.52
C ASP A 48 -15.91 -15.93 -3.01
N ASN A 49 -15.91 -14.62 -2.74
CA ASN A 49 -17.10 -13.84 -2.36
C ASN A 49 -17.92 -13.35 -3.58
N HIS A 50 -17.34 -13.36 -4.78
CA HIS A 50 -17.95 -12.92 -6.04
C HIS A 50 -17.82 -14.04 -7.10
N PRO A 51 -18.48 -15.20 -6.89
CA PRO A 51 -18.27 -16.38 -7.73
C PRO A 51 -18.65 -16.16 -9.20
N ASP A 52 -19.56 -15.24 -9.47
CA ASP A 52 -20.06 -14.94 -10.82
C ASP A 52 -19.19 -13.94 -11.60
N ALA A 53 -18.21 -13.31 -10.95
CA ALA A 53 -17.31 -12.34 -11.58
C ALA A 53 -16.50 -12.97 -12.72
N GLN A 54 -16.34 -12.29 -13.85
CA GLN A 54 -15.72 -12.85 -15.06
C GLN A 54 -14.39 -12.17 -15.40
N THR A 55 -13.45 -12.95 -15.93
CA THR A 55 -12.15 -12.45 -16.41
C THR A 55 -12.28 -11.34 -17.46
N ASP A 56 -13.27 -11.47 -18.35
CA ASP A 56 -13.44 -10.59 -19.51
C ASP A 56 -14.30 -9.35 -19.20
N SER A 57 -14.81 -9.25 -17.97
CA SER A 57 -15.61 -8.11 -17.51
C SER A 57 -14.69 -7.02 -16.95
N GLU A 58 -14.62 -5.90 -17.66
CA GLU A 58 -13.87 -4.72 -17.21
C GLU A 58 -14.38 -4.23 -15.84
N THR A 59 -15.69 -4.27 -15.61
CA THR A 59 -16.30 -3.90 -14.34
C THR A 59 -15.86 -4.82 -13.20
N ASP A 60 -15.87 -6.14 -13.39
CA ASP A 60 -15.44 -7.08 -12.34
C ASP A 60 -13.95 -6.92 -12.03
N LEU A 61 -13.15 -6.66 -13.06
CA LEU A 61 -11.73 -6.40 -12.89
C LEU A 61 -11.46 -5.11 -12.11
N ASP A 62 -12.18 -4.04 -12.41
CA ASP A 62 -12.06 -2.76 -11.72
C ASP A 62 -12.51 -2.87 -10.26
N GLU A 63 -13.63 -3.56 -9.99
CA GLU A 63 -14.16 -3.77 -8.64
C GLU A 63 -13.20 -4.62 -7.79
N CYS A 64 -12.67 -5.73 -8.35
CA CYS A 64 -11.65 -6.52 -7.68
C CYS A 64 -10.40 -5.68 -7.40
N THR A 65 -9.90 -4.96 -8.41
CA THR A 65 -8.66 -4.18 -8.27
C THR A 65 -8.81 -3.12 -7.20
N LEU A 66 -9.93 -2.41 -7.16
CA LEU A 66 -10.21 -1.38 -6.16
C LEU A 66 -10.29 -1.99 -4.75
N ALA A 67 -11.04 -3.08 -4.58
CA ALA A 67 -11.19 -3.74 -3.29
C ALA A 67 -9.84 -4.24 -2.74
N VAL A 68 -9.06 -4.93 -3.58
CA VAL A 68 -7.73 -5.44 -3.19
C VAL A 68 -6.77 -4.30 -2.88
N ALA A 69 -6.76 -3.23 -3.69
CA ALA A 69 -5.90 -2.07 -3.44
C ALA A 69 -6.22 -1.36 -2.12
N ILE A 70 -7.50 -1.26 -1.74
CA ILE A 70 -7.92 -0.69 -0.45
C ILE A 70 -7.36 -1.54 0.70
N GLU A 71 -7.55 -2.86 0.65
CA GLU A 71 -7.04 -3.76 1.70
C GLU A 71 -5.52 -3.72 1.82
N MET A 72 -4.81 -3.67 0.69
CA MET A 72 -3.36 -3.49 0.69
C MET A 72 -2.95 -2.14 1.29
N THR A 73 -3.69 -1.07 0.99
CA THR A 73 -3.43 0.26 1.58
C THR A 73 -3.62 0.24 3.10
N ILE A 74 -4.68 -0.37 3.60
CA ILE A 74 -4.93 -0.54 5.04
C ILE A 74 -3.78 -1.32 5.70
N ALA A 75 -3.33 -2.41 5.05
CA ALA A 75 -2.17 -3.16 5.53
C ALA A 75 -0.89 -2.30 5.53
N GLY A 76 -0.69 -1.46 4.50
CA GLY A 76 0.41 -0.50 4.43
C GLY A 76 0.40 0.51 5.57
N GLU A 77 -0.76 1.10 5.89
CA GLU A 77 -0.93 2.01 7.02
C GLU A 77 -0.59 1.35 8.36
N ALA A 78 -0.99 0.08 8.54
CA ALA A 78 -0.71 -0.68 9.75
C ALA A 78 0.78 -1.05 9.89
N VAL A 79 1.47 -1.35 8.78
CA VAL A 79 2.92 -1.61 8.77
C VAL A 79 3.72 -0.34 9.08
N GLY A 80 3.29 0.80 8.51
CA GLY A 80 3.97 2.07 8.66
C GLY A 80 5.39 2.10 8.07
N GLY A 81 6.15 3.16 8.37
CA GLY A 81 7.52 3.33 7.89
C GLY A 81 7.62 3.40 6.36
N LEU A 82 8.79 3.00 5.82
CA LEU A 82 9.04 3.05 4.38
C LEU A 82 8.24 2.02 3.58
N MET A 83 7.98 0.83 4.13
CA MET A 83 7.13 -0.16 3.47
C MET A 83 5.69 0.33 3.33
N GLY A 84 5.13 0.87 4.41
CA GLY A 84 3.78 1.42 4.41
C GLY A 84 3.64 2.57 3.42
N ALA A 85 4.63 3.47 3.37
CA ALA A 85 4.65 4.57 2.41
C ALA A 85 4.63 4.08 0.96
N LEU A 86 5.47 3.11 0.59
CA LEU A 86 5.53 2.57 -0.78
C LEU A 86 4.21 1.91 -1.21
N ILE A 87 3.55 1.20 -0.29
CA ILE A 87 2.24 0.59 -0.56
C ILE A 87 1.19 1.67 -0.82
N SER A 88 1.13 2.68 0.06
CA SER A 88 0.19 3.80 -0.05
C SER A 88 0.46 4.72 -1.26
N GLU A 89 1.69 4.79 -1.75
CA GLU A 89 2.08 5.55 -2.95
C GLU A 89 1.69 4.85 -4.28
N GLY A 90 1.06 3.68 -4.22
CA GLY A 90 0.45 3.02 -5.38
C GLY A 90 1.10 1.70 -5.80
N ALA A 91 2.15 1.22 -5.10
CA ALA A 91 2.69 -0.12 -5.34
C ALA A 91 1.66 -1.22 -5.02
N GLY A 92 0.73 -0.96 -4.10
CA GLY A 92 -0.40 -1.86 -3.84
C GLY A 92 -1.38 -1.96 -5.02
N VAL A 93 -1.63 -0.86 -5.74
CA VAL A 93 -2.59 -0.82 -6.84
C VAL A 93 -2.10 -1.63 -8.04
N SER A 94 -0.80 -1.54 -8.38
CA SER A 94 -0.23 -2.31 -9.49
C SER A 94 -0.26 -3.82 -9.20
N ALA A 95 0.11 -4.22 -7.98
CA ALA A 95 0.03 -5.60 -7.53
C ALA A 95 -1.41 -6.12 -7.51
N ALA A 96 -2.37 -5.31 -7.02
CA ALA A 96 -3.80 -5.62 -7.02
C ALA A 96 -4.32 -5.88 -8.44
N CYS A 97 -4.02 -5.01 -9.40
CA CYS A 97 -4.45 -5.15 -10.79
C CYS A 97 -3.90 -6.46 -11.41
N VAL A 98 -2.62 -6.76 -11.22
CA VAL A 98 -2.02 -7.99 -11.73
C VAL A 98 -2.61 -9.22 -11.06
N ALA A 99 -2.88 -9.16 -9.76
CA ALA A 99 -3.49 -10.27 -9.02
C ALA A 99 -4.93 -10.54 -9.48
N CYS A 100 -5.78 -9.51 -9.58
CA CYS A 100 -7.16 -9.66 -10.04
C CYS A 100 -7.25 -10.21 -11.45
N LYS A 101 -6.39 -9.77 -12.37
CA LYS A 101 -6.28 -10.35 -13.74
C LYS A 101 -5.92 -11.83 -13.78
N ARG A 102 -5.31 -12.37 -12.72
CA ARG A 102 -4.90 -13.78 -12.67
C ARG A 102 -5.94 -14.69 -12.04
N VAL A 103 -6.81 -14.13 -11.20
CA VAL A 103 -7.78 -14.87 -10.39
C VAL A 103 -9.16 -14.87 -11.04
N LEU A 104 -9.56 -13.73 -11.61
CA LEU A 104 -10.76 -13.66 -12.43
C LEU A 104 -10.57 -14.48 -13.68
#